data_AF-A0A7X7VF41-F1
#
_entry.id   AF-A0A7X7VF41-F1
#
_cell.length_a   1.000
_cell.length_b   1.000
_cell.length_c   1.000
_cell.angle_alpha   90.00
_cell.angle_beta   90.00
_cell.angle_gamma   90.00
#
_symmetry.space_group_name_H-M   'P 1'
#
loop_
_entity.id
_entity.type
_entity.pdbx_description
1 polymer ?
#
loop_
_entity_poly.entity_id
_entity_poly.type
_entity_poly.pdbx_seq_one_letter_code
_entity_poly.pdbx_strand_id
1 'polypeptide(L)'
;MNTPSAPASAGVPAKPAPVKRIAVLTRDCGGVNAAIRAVVRTAAAAGIEVEGVLRGYHGLIHGEFVPLDRRAVSNIIGLGGTILKTARAEEFFAAEGQRAALDNLKARRIDGLVVIGGNGSLAGARVLAETHGFPVVGVPATIDNDVAGVAASIGADTAVNVALDALDKIRDTATSLERIFVVEVMGRKCGWIAMQVALAGGCEEVLLPEKDVPLEALCAEVREGRARGKASWIIVVAEGRGTAAEVAAAVTAGTGLETRIAVLGHV
;
A
#
# COMPACT_ATOMS: atom_id res chain seq x y z
N MET A 1 -11.81 -58.64 16.49
CA MET A 1 -11.05 -57.44 16.90
C MET A 1 -10.15 -57.06 15.73
N ASN A 2 -10.60 -56.12 14.88
CA ASN A 2 -9.78 -55.59 13.78
C ASN A 2 -8.98 -54.40 14.31
N THR A 3 -7.67 -54.54 14.36
CA THR A 3 -6.75 -53.42 14.57
C THR A 3 -6.68 -52.57 13.29
N PRO A 4 -6.91 -51.25 13.34
CA PRO A 4 -6.77 -50.39 12.17
C PRO A 4 -5.30 -50.21 11.80
N SER A 5 -5.00 -50.32 10.51
CA SER A 5 -3.67 -50.10 9.92
C SER A 5 -3.22 -48.65 10.10
N ALA A 6 -1.95 -48.48 10.46
CA ALA A 6 -1.31 -47.17 10.58
C ALA A 6 -1.38 -46.38 9.26
N PRO A 7 -1.61 -45.06 9.31
CA PRO A 7 -1.62 -44.23 8.10
C PRO A 7 -0.21 -44.19 7.49
N ALA A 8 -0.15 -44.37 6.18
CA ALA A 8 1.07 -44.24 5.38
C ALA A 8 1.75 -42.90 5.67
N SER A 9 3.05 -42.95 5.98
CA SER A 9 3.89 -41.77 6.15
C SER A 9 3.82 -40.92 4.88
N ALA A 10 3.23 -39.73 4.98
CA ALA A 10 3.34 -38.71 3.94
C ALA A 10 4.83 -38.44 3.70
N GLY A 11 5.32 -38.84 2.52
CA GLY A 11 6.72 -38.71 2.16
C GLY A 11 7.18 -37.25 2.30
N VAL A 12 8.36 -37.06 2.88
CA VAL A 12 9.03 -35.76 2.91
C VAL A 12 9.11 -35.26 1.46
N PRO A 13 8.58 -34.06 1.13
CA PRO A 13 8.65 -33.54 -0.22
C PRO A 13 10.12 -33.45 -0.64
N ALA A 14 10.41 -33.90 -1.86
CA ALA A 14 11.76 -33.89 -2.42
C ALA A 14 12.39 -32.49 -2.28
N LYS A 15 13.66 -32.45 -1.88
CA LYS A 15 14.42 -31.20 -1.75
C LYS A 15 14.31 -30.42 -3.07
N PRO A 16 13.76 -29.19 -3.07
CA PRO A 16 13.56 -28.44 -4.30
C PRO A 16 14.91 -28.22 -5.00
N ALA A 17 14.87 -28.19 -6.33
CA ALA A 17 16.04 -27.87 -7.14
C ALA A 17 16.65 -26.53 -6.68
N PRO A 18 17.98 -26.37 -6.74
CA PRO A 18 18.62 -25.14 -6.30
C PRO A 18 18.14 -23.98 -7.18
N VAL A 19 17.55 -22.96 -6.53
CA VAL A 19 17.14 -21.70 -7.17
C VAL A 19 18.39 -20.99 -7.69
N LYS A 20 18.40 -20.64 -8.98
CA LYS A 20 19.52 -19.96 -9.64
C LYS A 20 19.16 -18.57 -10.12
N ARG A 21 17.90 -18.35 -10.51
CA ARG A 21 17.44 -17.05 -11.02
C ARG A 21 16.04 -16.71 -10.53
N ILE A 22 15.85 -15.47 -10.08
CA ILE A 22 14.55 -14.95 -9.66
C ILE A 22 14.19 -13.66 -10.40
N ALA A 23 12.89 -13.37 -10.49
CA ALA A 23 12.39 -12.07 -10.93
C ALA A 23 11.88 -11.24 -9.75
N VAL A 24 11.88 -9.92 -9.89
CA VAL A 24 11.21 -8.99 -8.97
C VAL A 24 10.34 -8.00 -9.74
N LEU A 25 9.10 -7.79 -9.31
CA LEU A 25 8.19 -6.79 -9.87
C LEU A 25 7.52 -5.99 -8.77
N THR A 26 7.10 -4.76 -9.08
CA THR A 26 6.66 -3.80 -8.05
C THR A 26 5.41 -2.97 -8.39
N ARG A 27 4.68 -2.59 -7.35
CA ARG A 27 3.81 -1.39 -7.32
C ARG A 27 4.54 -0.22 -6.64
N ASP A 28 3.98 0.97 -6.79
CA ASP A 28 4.58 2.21 -6.29
C ASP A 28 4.07 2.56 -4.88
N CYS A 29 5.01 2.76 -3.95
CA CYS A 29 4.85 3.46 -2.67
C CYS A 29 6.24 3.77 -2.07
N GLY A 30 6.28 4.55 -0.98
CA GLY A 30 7.52 4.82 -0.24
C GLY A 30 8.19 3.54 0.25
N GLY A 31 9.51 3.41 0.08
CA GLY A 31 10.30 2.27 0.56
C GLY A 31 10.40 1.07 -0.40
N VAL A 32 9.70 1.07 -1.54
CA VAL A 32 9.77 -0.04 -2.52
C VAL A 32 11.17 -0.23 -3.07
N ASN A 33 11.92 0.84 -3.34
CA ASN A 33 13.31 0.73 -3.80
C ASN A 33 14.23 0.09 -2.74
N ALA A 34 13.96 0.31 -1.45
CA ALA A 34 14.68 -0.36 -0.37
C ALA A 34 14.39 -1.87 -0.36
N ALA A 35 13.13 -2.28 -0.64
CA ALA A 35 12.76 -3.68 -0.79
C ALA A 35 13.41 -4.34 -2.01
N ILE A 36 13.40 -3.70 -3.18
CA ILE A 36 14.11 -4.18 -4.39
C ILE A 36 15.60 -4.37 -4.06
N ARG A 37 16.22 -3.38 -3.42
CA ARG A 37 17.62 -3.45 -3.01
C ARG A 37 17.87 -4.64 -2.07
N ALA A 38 17.00 -4.87 -1.09
CA ALA A 38 17.13 -6.00 -0.16
C ALA A 38 17.08 -7.34 -0.90
N VAL A 39 16.11 -7.53 -1.80
CA VAL A 39 15.98 -8.73 -2.63
C VAL A 39 17.26 -8.98 -3.43
N VAL A 40 17.73 -7.98 -4.17
CA VAL A 40 18.91 -8.12 -5.05
C VAL A 40 20.19 -8.37 -4.25
N ARG A 41 20.40 -7.68 -3.12
CA ARG A 41 21.60 -7.86 -2.29
C ARG A 41 21.63 -9.24 -1.63
N THR A 42 20.48 -9.73 -1.17
CA THR A 42 20.36 -11.07 -0.56
C THR A 42 20.56 -12.17 -1.59
N ALA A 43 19.92 -12.05 -2.77
CA ALA A 43 20.09 -12.99 -3.87
C ALA A 43 21.56 -13.05 -4.32
N ALA A 44 22.22 -11.91 -4.49
CA ALA A 44 23.64 -11.86 -4.86
C ALA A 44 24.56 -12.53 -3.83
N ALA A 45 24.26 -12.43 -2.53
CA ALA A 45 25.01 -13.12 -1.48
C ALA A 45 24.83 -14.65 -1.52
N ALA A 46 23.69 -15.13 -2.03
CA ALA A 46 23.39 -16.54 -2.24
C ALA A 46 23.82 -17.06 -3.62
N GLY A 47 24.44 -16.22 -4.47
CA GLY A 47 24.80 -16.59 -5.84
C GLY A 47 23.60 -16.75 -6.79
N ILE A 48 22.46 -16.12 -6.46
CA ILE A 48 21.23 -16.12 -7.26
C ILE A 48 21.19 -14.86 -8.13
N GLU A 49 20.91 -15.03 -9.42
CA GLU A 49 20.73 -13.94 -10.38
C GLU A 49 19.33 -13.32 -10.26
N VAL A 50 19.23 -12.00 -10.45
CA VAL A 50 17.95 -11.28 -10.35
C VAL A 50 17.64 -10.51 -11.62
N GLU A 51 16.41 -10.66 -12.11
CA GLU A 51 15.83 -9.81 -13.14
C GLU A 51 14.72 -8.92 -12.57
N GLY A 52 14.78 -7.63 -12.84
CA GLY A 52 13.70 -6.69 -12.56
C GLY A 52 12.71 -6.68 -13.71
N VAL A 53 11.43 -6.82 -13.41
CA VAL A 53 10.35 -6.71 -14.40
C VAL A 53 9.87 -5.26 -14.42
N LEU A 54 9.99 -4.61 -15.58
CA LEU A 54 9.52 -3.24 -15.74
C LEU A 54 7.99 -3.20 -15.73
N ARG A 55 7.40 -2.13 -15.21
CA ARG A 55 5.95 -1.89 -15.28
C ARG A 55 5.07 -3.01 -14.67
N GLY A 56 5.61 -3.80 -13.73
CA GLY A 56 4.83 -4.81 -13.02
C GLY A 56 4.37 -5.96 -13.92
N TYR A 57 3.11 -6.37 -13.77
CA TYR A 57 2.54 -7.48 -14.56
C TYR A 57 2.46 -7.20 -16.07
N HIS A 58 2.33 -5.93 -16.47
CA HIS A 58 2.38 -5.56 -17.89
C HIS A 58 3.71 -5.98 -18.51
N GLY A 59 4.84 -5.59 -17.91
CA GLY A 59 6.15 -6.01 -18.44
C GLY A 59 6.40 -7.51 -18.28
N LEU A 60 5.77 -8.17 -17.30
CA LEU A 60 5.84 -9.63 -17.19
C LEU A 60 5.22 -10.32 -18.41
N ILE A 61 4.07 -9.83 -18.86
CA ILE A 61 3.35 -10.33 -20.05
C ILE A 61 4.11 -9.99 -21.34
N HIS A 62 4.69 -8.80 -21.41
CA HIS A 62 5.36 -8.29 -22.62
C HIS A 62 6.87 -8.57 -22.69
N GLY A 63 7.44 -9.30 -21.74
CA GLY A 63 8.85 -9.70 -21.80
C GLY A 63 9.85 -8.60 -21.43
N GLU A 64 9.42 -7.58 -20.68
CA GLU A 64 10.19 -6.38 -20.34
C GLU A 64 10.99 -6.55 -19.05
N PHE A 65 12.15 -7.19 -19.16
CA PHE A 65 13.03 -7.45 -18.02
C PHE A 65 14.36 -6.72 -18.15
N VAL A 66 14.94 -6.35 -17.01
CA VAL A 66 16.27 -5.74 -16.90
C VAL A 66 17.10 -6.49 -15.86
N PRO A 67 18.39 -6.77 -16.11
CA PRO A 67 19.24 -7.41 -15.11
C PRO A 67 19.44 -6.47 -13.91
N LEU A 68 19.34 -7.03 -12.69
CA LEU A 68 19.61 -6.30 -11.46
C LEU A 68 20.78 -6.94 -10.71
N ASP A 69 21.92 -6.26 -10.76
CA ASP A 69 23.11 -6.62 -9.99
C ASP A 69 23.30 -5.70 -8.77
N ARG A 70 24.37 -5.96 -8.00
CA ARG A 70 24.73 -5.14 -6.83
C ARG A 70 24.91 -3.66 -7.20
N ARG A 71 25.36 -3.34 -8.41
CA ARG A 71 25.57 -1.97 -8.87
C ARG A 71 24.24 -1.30 -9.25
N ALA A 72 23.36 -2.00 -9.94
CA ALA A 72 22.04 -1.53 -10.38
C ALA A 72 21.14 -1.07 -9.21
N VAL A 73 21.30 -1.68 -8.03
CA VAL A 73 20.58 -1.28 -6.80
C VAL A 73 21.41 -0.42 -5.84
N SER A 74 22.46 0.21 -6.33
CA SER A 74 23.24 1.17 -5.53
C SER A 74 22.56 2.53 -5.53
N ASN A 75 22.60 3.22 -4.38
CA ASN A 75 22.03 4.56 -4.19
C ASN A 75 20.51 4.69 -4.42
N ILE A 76 19.75 3.58 -4.36
CA ILE A 76 18.28 3.61 -4.52
C ILE A 76 17.52 3.60 -3.19
N ILE A 77 18.20 3.35 -2.06
CA ILE A 77 17.53 3.10 -0.76
C ILE A 77 16.69 4.29 -0.26
N GLY A 78 17.13 5.52 -0.54
CA GLY A 78 16.41 6.74 -0.17
C GLY A 78 15.54 7.33 -1.29
N LEU A 79 15.43 6.64 -2.44
CA LEU A 79 14.59 7.12 -3.54
C LEU A 79 13.13 6.73 -3.29
N GLY A 80 12.22 7.71 -3.39
CA GLY A 80 10.79 7.44 -3.55
C GLY A 80 10.50 6.75 -4.88
N GLY A 81 9.26 6.29 -5.05
CA GLY A 81 8.87 5.61 -6.28
C GLY A 81 9.38 4.17 -6.37
N THR A 82 9.41 3.66 -7.61
CA THR A 82 10.09 2.41 -7.97
C THR A 82 10.96 2.59 -9.22
N ILE A 83 12.20 2.12 -9.17
CA ILE A 83 13.11 2.11 -10.33
C ILE A 83 12.61 1.22 -11.48
N LEU A 84 11.72 0.26 -11.20
CA LEU A 84 11.15 -0.64 -12.19
C LEU A 84 9.90 -0.08 -12.86
N LYS A 85 9.42 1.10 -12.43
CA LYS A 85 8.11 1.67 -12.82
C LYS A 85 6.96 0.71 -12.48
N THR A 86 5.74 1.16 -12.74
CA THR A 86 4.54 0.34 -12.50
C THR A 86 3.45 0.70 -13.49
N ALA A 87 2.63 -0.28 -13.86
CA ALA A 87 1.45 -0.08 -14.71
C ALA A 87 0.33 -1.00 -14.21
N ARG A 88 -0.93 -0.61 -14.49
CA ARG A 88 -2.07 -1.52 -14.32
C ARG A 88 -2.03 -2.54 -15.46
N ALA A 89 -2.39 -3.78 -15.17
CA ALA A 89 -2.38 -4.88 -16.13
C ALA A 89 -3.57 -5.81 -15.85
N GLU A 90 -4.78 -5.38 -16.19
CA GLU A 90 -6.00 -6.19 -16.00
C GLU A 90 -5.96 -7.46 -16.87
N GLU A 91 -5.30 -7.37 -18.03
CA GLU A 91 -4.99 -8.50 -18.92
C GLU A 91 -4.26 -9.66 -18.22
N PHE A 92 -3.55 -9.42 -17.11
CA PHE A 92 -2.92 -10.49 -16.34
C PHE A 92 -3.94 -11.48 -15.77
N PHE A 93 -5.17 -11.05 -15.51
CA PHE A 93 -6.20 -11.95 -14.99
C PHE A 93 -6.88 -12.79 -16.08
N ALA A 94 -6.63 -12.50 -17.36
CA ALA A 94 -7.04 -13.37 -18.47
C ALA A 94 -6.07 -14.55 -18.64
N ALA A 95 -6.57 -15.69 -19.12
CA ALA A 95 -5.77 -16.90 -19.29
C ALA A 95 -4.58 -16.69 -20.25
N GLU A 96 -4.77 -15.88 -21.28
CA GLU A 96 -3.75 -15.51 -22.26
C GLU A 96 -2.62 -14.72 -21.60
N GLY A 97 -2.93 -13.74 -20.74
CA GLY A 97 -1.95 -12.94 -20.02
C GLY A 97 -1.15 -13.78 -19.03
N GLN A 98 -1.80 -14.68 -18.29
CA GLN A 98 -1.12 -15.60 -17.37
C GLN A 98 -0.16 -16.53 -18.11
N ARG A 99 -0.61 -17.09 -19.25
CA ARG A 99 0.23 -17.95 -20.09
C ARG A 99 1.43 -17.20 -20.63
N ALA A 100 1.24 -16.00 -21.19
CA ALA A 100 2.34 -15.17 -21.69
C ALA A 100 3.35 -14.84 -20.59
N ALA A 101 2.88 -14.50 -19.38
CA ALA A 101 3.74 -14.28 -18.22
C ALA A 101 4.59 -15.51 -17.86
N LEU A 102 3.98 -16.70 -17.81
CA LEU A 102 4.68 -17.96 -17.52
C LEU A 102 5.66 -18.36 -18.63
N ASP A 103 5.30 -18.16 -19.90
CA ASP A 103 6.16 -18.43 -21.04
C ASP A 103 7.42 -17.54 -20.99
N ASN A 104 7.27 -16.26 -20.64
CA ASN A 104 8.40 -15.34 -20.46
C ASN A 104 9.29 -15.73 -19.27
N LEU A 105 8.71 -16.10 -18.12
CA LEU A 105 9.45 -16.61 -16.97
C LEU A 105 10.26 -17.86 -17.34
N LYS A 106 9.64 -18.79 -18.07
CA LYS A 106 10.27 -20.04 -18.53
C LYS A 106 11.37 -19.78 -19.55
N ALA A 107 11.14 -18.91 -20.53
CA ALA A 107 12.11 -18.55 -21.56
C ALA A 107 13.40 -17.97 -20.94
N ARG A 108 13.26 -17.23 -19.84
CA ARG A 108 14.37 -16.64 -19.07
C ARG A 108 14.93 -17.54 -17.97
N ARG A 109 14.38 -18.75 -17.80
CA ARG A 109 14.77 -19.72 -16.76
C ARG A 109 14.67 -19.14 -15.35
N ILE A 110 13.56 -18.46 -15.09
CA ILE A 110 13.28 -17.85 -13.78
C ILE A 110 12.59 -18.89 -12.90
N ASP A 111 13.21 -19.20 -11.77
CA ASP A 111 12.79 -20.25 -10.85
C ASP A 111 11.78 -19.74 -9.80
N GLY A 112 11.68 -18.42 -9.63
CA GLY A 112 10.72 -17.82 -8.70
C GLY A 112 10.55 -16.32 -8.90
N LEU A 113 9.44 -15.78 -8.40
CA LEU A 113 9.07 -14.38 -8.53
C LEU A 113 8.86 -13.73 -7.14
N VAL A 114 9.43 -12.55 -6.94
CA VAL A 114 9.15 -11.69 -5.79
C VAL A 114 8.22 -10.56 -6.23
N VAL A 115 7.04 -10.48 -5.63
CA VAL A 115 6.02 -9.46 -5.93
C VAL A 115 5.95 -8.49 -4.77
N ILE A 116 6.37 -7.24 -4.99
CA ILE A 116 6.34 -6.17 -3.99
C ILE A 116 5.16 -5.24 -4.30
N GLY A 117 4.08 -5.30 -3.53
CA GLY A 117 2.91 -4.48 -3.82
C GLY A 117 1.74 -4.69 -2.86
N GLY A 118 0.62 -4.02 -3.17
CA GLY A 118 -0.62 -4.12 -2.40
C GLY A 118 -1.52 -5.26 -2.88
N ASN A 119 -2.77 -5.24 -2.43
CA ASN A 119 -3.76 -6.30 -2.65
C ASN A 119 -3.89 -6.77 -4.10
N GLY A 120 -3.95 -5.86 -5.09
CA GLY A 120 -4.03 -6.24 -6.50
C GLY A 120 -2.81 -7.01 -7.01
N SER A 121 -1.61 -6.61 -6.56
CA SER A 121 -0.37 -7.31 -6.93
C SER A 121 -0.29 -8.68 -6.25
N LEU A 122 -0.67 -8.76 -4.97
CA LEU A 122 -0.68 -10.02 -4.22
C LEU A 122 -1.75 -11.00 -4.71
N ALA A 123 -2.87 -10.49 -5.26
CA ALA A 123 -3.85 -11.32 -5.93
C ALA A 123 -3.26 -11.99 -7.18
N GLY A 124 -2.50 -11.25 -8.00
CA GLY A 124 -1.78 -11.82 -9.14
C GLY A 124 -0.72 -12.83 -8.72
N ALA A 125 -0.01 -12.57 -7.62
CA ALA A 125 0.96 -13.50 -7.04
C ALA A 125 0.30 -14.83 -6.63
N ARG A 126 -0.87 -14.75 -6.00
CA ARG A 126 -1.66 -15.91 -5.60
C ARG A 126 -2.08 -16.75 -6.80
N VAL A 127 -2.52 -16.12 -7.91
CA VAL A 127 -2.88 -16.85 -9.14
C VAL A 127 -1.70 -17.67 -9.66
N LEU A 128 -0.51 -17.09 -9.73
CA LEU A 128 0.69 -17.82 -10.18
C LEU A 128 1.02 -19.00 -9.25
N ALA A 129 0.92 -18.79 -7.94
CA ALA A 129 1.24 -19.82 -6.95
C ALA A 129 0.20 -20.95 -6.91
N GLU A 130 -1.08 -20.63 -6.75
CA GLU A 130 -2.14 -21.61 -6.51
C GLU A 130 -2.61 -22.28 -7.80
N THR A 131 -2.75 -21.52 -8.90
CA THR A 131 -3.26 -22.06 -10.17
C THR A 131 -2.17 -22.73 -10.99
N HIS A 132 -0.97 -22.14 -11.02
CA HIS A 132 0.12 -22.59 -11.91
C HIS A 132 1.27 -23.28 -11.16
N GLY A 133 1.23 -23.32 -9.83
CA GLY A 133 2.30 -23.92 -9.02
C GLY A 133 3.64 -23.20 -9.14
N PHE A 134 3.65 -21.96 -9.65
CA PHE A 134 4.89 -21.21 -9.84
C PHE A 134 5.34 -20.61 -8.51
N PRO A 135 6.61 -20.78 -8.08
CA PRO A 135 7.08 -20.24 -6.80
C PRO A 135 7.02 -18.72 -6.74
N VAL A 136 6.22 -18.17 -5.82
CA VAL A 136 6.08 -16.72 -5.61
C VAL A 136 6.21 -16.35 -4.14
N VAL A 137 6.86 -15.23 -3.87
CA VAL A 137 6.88 -14.56 -2.57
C VAL A 137 6.24 -13.18 -2.71
N GLY A 138 5.23 -12.90 -1.89
CA GLY A 138 4.59 -11.59 -1.78
C GLY A 138 5.20 -10.74 -0.67
N VAL A 139 5.52 -9.48 -0.97
CA VAL A 139 5.98 -8.49 0.00
C VAL A 139 4.95 -7.36 0.06
N PRO A 140 4.23 -7.19 1.19
CA PRO A 140 3.22 -6.15 1.34
C PRO A 140 3.81 -4.74 1.23
N ALA A 141 3.44 -4.02 0.17
CA ALA A 141 3.87 -2.66 -0.09
C ALA A 141 2.70 -1.82 -0.62
N THR A 142 2.13 -1.01 0.25
CA THR A 142 1.01 -0.11 -0.01
C THR A 142 0.97 0.95 1.08
N ILE A 143 0.46 2.14 0.78
CA ILE A 143 0.24 3.16 1.80
C ILE A 143 -1.00 2.84 2.66
N ASP A 144 -2.00 2.18 2.07
CA ASP A 144 -3.33 1.97 2.66
C ASP A 144 -3.31 1.11 3.94
N ASN A 145 -2.23 0.37 4.17
CA ASN A 145 -2.09 -0.63 5.23
C ASN A 145 -3.24 -1.66 5.29
N ASP A 146 -3.77 -2.03 4.12
CA ASP A 146 -4.97 -2.87 3.95
C ASP A 146 -4.64 -4.34 3.59
N VAL A 147 -3.42 -4.81 3.87
CA VAL A 147 -2.98 -6.17 3.55
C VAL A 147 -3.09 -7.08 4.77
N ALA A 148 -3.91 -8.13 4.67
CA ALA A 148 -4.10 -9.09 5.75
C ALA A 148 -2.81 -9.88 6.09
N GLY A 149 -2.61 -10.18 7.37
CA GLY A 149 -1.50 -11.01 7.86
C GLY A 149 -0.21 -10.25 8.18
N VAL A 150 -0.18 -8.92 7.98
CA VAL A 150 0.90 -8.05 8.46
C VAL A 150 0.35 -6.90 9.28
N ALA A 151 1.13 -6.43 10.26
CA ALA A 151 0.76 -5.28 11.08
C ALA A 151 0.97 -3.94 10.34
N ALA A 152 2.01 -3.89 9.50
CA ALA A 152 2.36 -2.72 8.71
C ALA A 152 2.87 -3.13 7.33
N SER A 153 2.39 -2.45 6.28
CA SER A 153 2.93 -2.54 4.92
C SER A 153 4.04 -1.52 4.68
N ILE A 154 4.93 -1.84 3.74
CA ILE A 154 5.95 -0.89 3.28
C ILE A 154 5.25 0.32 2.65
N GLY A 155 5.63 1.52 3.11
CA GLY A 155 5.09 2.80 2.64
C GLY A 155 4.01 3.42 3.53
N ALA A 156 3.38 2.65 4.42
CA ALA A 156 2.32 3.15 5.31
C ALA A 156 2.84 4.24 6.28
N ASP A 157 3.92 3.97 6.99
CA ASP A 157 4.55 4.92 7.92
C ASP A 157 5.02 6.21 7.21
N THR A 158 5.62 6.07 6.03
CA THR A 158 6.04 7.23 5.23
C THR A 158 4.85 8.10 4.84
N ALA A 159 3.73 7.50 4.43
CA ALA A 159 2.51 8.24 4.08
C ALA A 159 1.92 8.99 5.28
N VAL A 160 1.92 8.37 6.47
CA VAL A 160 1.48 9.03 7.71
C VAL A 160 2.36 10.25 8.02
N ASN A 161 3.68 10.13 7.93
CA ASN A 161 4.58 11.25 8.21
C ASN A 161 4.43 12.39 7.18
N VAL A 162 4.21 12.08 5.90
CA VAL A 162 3.91 13.10 4.87
C VAL A 162 2.60 13.82 5.19
N ALA A 163 1.57 13.08 5.61
CA ALA A 163 0.30 13.67 5.98
C ALA A 163 0.39 14.52 7.25
N LEU A 164 1.16 14.10 8.26
CA LEU A 164 1.44 14.88 9.46
C LEU A 164 2.19 16.18 9.14
N ASP A 165 3.22 16.10 8.28
CA ASP A 165 3.97 17.28 7.83
C ASP A 165 3.09 18.31 7.11
N ALA A 166 2.11 17.86 6.33
CA ALA A 166 1.10 18.73 5.73
C ALA A 166 0.12 19.30 6.78
N LEU A 167 -0.30 18.47 7.73
CA LEU A 167 -1.23 18.83 8.80
C LEU A 167 -0.65 19.89 9.74
N ASP A 168 0.64 19.80 10.09
CA ASP A 168 1.33 20.79 10.91
C ASP A 168 1.34 22.17 10.23
N LYS A 169 1.61 22.22 8.91
CA LYS A 169 1.53 23.47 8.14
C LYS A 169 0.12 24.06 8.10
N ILE A 170 -0.90 23.21 8.08
CA ILE A 170 -2.31 23.63 8.13
C ILE A 170 -2.67 24.15 9.53
N ARG A 171 -2.14 23.53 10.58
CA ARG A 171 -2.41 23.89 11.98
C ARG A 171 -2.01 25.32 12.29
N ASP A 172 -0.83 25.75 11.85
CA ASP A 172 -0.32 27.11 12.07
C ASP A 172 -1.30 28.19 11.55
N THR A 173 -1.94 27.94 10.40
CA THR A 173 -2.95 28.86 9.84
C THR A 173 -4.34 28.68 10.48
N ALA A 174 -4.71 27.45 10.86
CA ALA A 174 -5.98 27.17 11.53
C ALA A 174 -6.12 27.91 12.86
N THR A 175 -5.08 27.87 13.68
CA THR A 175 -5.05 28.56 14.98
C THR A 175 -5.01 30.08 14.81
N SER A 176 -4.23 30.59 13.85
CA SER A 176 -4.10 32.03 13.62
C SER A 176 -5.38 32.70 13.11
N LEU A 177 -6.22 31.96 12.39
CA LEU A 177 -7.43 32.49 11.74
C LEU A 177 -8.74 32.01 12.39
N GLU A 178 -8.67 31.27 13.50
CA GLU A 178 -9.82 30.67 14.18
C GLU A 178 -10.73 29.86 13.24
N ARG A 179 -10.13 29.01 12.39
CA ARG A 179 -10.83 28.30 11.31
C ARG A 179 -11.01 26.81 11.57
N ILE A 180 -11.98 26.25 10.87
CA ILE A 180 -12.16 24.80 10.73
C ILE A 180 -11.47 24.36 9.44
N PHE A 181 -10.63 23.33 9.54
CA PHE A 181 -10.02 22.67 8.40
C PHE A 181 -10.48 21.22 8.30
N VAL A 182 -10.85 20.80 7.10
CA VAL A 182 -11.09 19.41 6.76
C VAL A 182 -9.94 18.92 5.89
N VAL A 183 -9.20 17.93 6.36
CA VAL A 183 -8.03 17.37 5.70
C VAL A 183 -8.36 15.97 5.19
N GLU A 184 -8.41 15.81 3.87
CA GLU A 184 -8.64 14.53 3.21
C GLU A 184 -7.33 13.79 3.00
N VAL A 185 -7.28 12.55 3.49
CA VAL A 185 -6.14 11.64 3.36
C VAL A 185 -6.53 10.38 2.59
N MET A 186 -5.55 9.82 1.89
CA MET A 186 -5.71 8.56 1.16
C MET A 186 -5.91 7.37 2.12
N GLY A 187 -6.30 6.23 1.58
CA GLY A 187 -6.45 4.96 2.31
C GLY A 187 -7.44 3.99 1.68
N ARG A 188 -8.01 4.35 0.53
CA ARG A 188 -9.07 3.64 -0.19
C ARG A 188 -10.22 3.32 0.73
N LYS A 189 -10.41 2.05 1.11
CA LYS A 189 -11.49 1.60 1.99
C LYS A 189 -11.03 1.38 3.43
N CYS A 190 -9.78 1.76 3.74
CA CYS A 190 -9.18 1.60 5.05
C CYS A 190 -8.87 2.97 5.66
N GLY A 191 -9.40 3.22 6.85
CA GLY A 191 -9.20 4.42 7.63
C GLY A 191 -7.89 4.46 8.41
N TRP A 192 -6.97 3.51 8.19
CA TRP A 192 -5.75 3.38 8.99
C TRP A 192 -4.88 4.66 8.96
N ILE A 193 -4.60 5.21 7.77
CA ILE A 193 -3.83 6.46 7.64
C ILE A 193 -4.55 7.60 8.38
N ALA A 194 -5.84 7.78 8.14
CA ALA A 194 -6.63 8.84 8.78
C ALA A 194 -6.60 8.74 10.31
N MET A 195 -6.74 7.54 10.86
CA MET A 195 -6.67 7.32 12.31
C MET A 195 -5.28 7.66 12.85
N GLN A 196 -4.20 7.19 12.20
CA GLN A 196 -2.84 7.49 12.64
C GLN A 196 -2.52 8.98 12.58
N VAL A 197 -2.89 9.65 11.49
CA VAL A 197 -2.70 11.09 11.30
C VAL A 197 -3.51 11.89 12.32
N ALA A 198 -4.78 11.53 12.54
CA ALA A 198 -5.62 12.21 13.51
C ALA A 198 -5.07 12.08 14.93
N LEU A 199 -4.67 10.87 15.33
CA LEU A 199 -4.14 10.60 16.66
C LEU A 199 -2.79 11.29 16.89
N ALA A 200 -1.84 11.11 15.98
CA ALA A 200 -0.49 11.66 16.12
C ALA A 200 -0.46 13.18 15.93
N GLY A 201 -1.31 13.71 15.04
CA GLY A 201 -1.47 15.14 14.83
C GLY A 201 -2.23 15.81 15.99
N GLY A 202 -2.99 15.07 16.80
CA GLY A 202 -3.87 15.68 17.80
C GLY A 202 -4.98 16.47 17.12
N CYS A 203 -5.67 15.83 16.19
CA CYS A 203 -6.85 16.37 15.52
C CYS A 203 -8.08 16.19 16.39
N GLU A 204 -9.05 17.06 16.21
CA GLU A 204 -10.28 17.04 16.99
C GLU A 204 -11.16 15.85 16.63
N GLU A 205 -11.31 15.61 15.33
CA GLU A 205 -12.24 14.61 14.83
C GLU A 205 -11.64 13.86 13.65
N VAL A 206 -12.08 12.61 13.51
CA VAL A 206 -11.69 11.75 12.39
C VAL A 206 -12.88 10.99 11.84
N LEU A 207 -13.06 11.07 10.52
CA LEU A 207 -14.11 10.39 9.79
C LEU A 207 -13.53 9.19 9.03
N LEU A 208 -13.99 7.99 9.37
CA LEU A 208 -13.45 6.72 8.89
C LEU A 208 -14.52 5.88 8.17
N PRO A 209 -14.14 5.05 7.18
CA PRO A 209 -15.08 4.11 6.57
C PRO A 209 -15.51 3.00 7.54
N GLU A 210 -14.69 2.66 8.54
CA GLU A 210 -14.98 1.60 9.52
C GLU A 210 -15.94 2.04 10.63
N LYS A 211 -16.12 3.36 10.83
CA LYS A 211 -16.98 3.90 11.87
C LYS A 211 -17.85 5.00 11.31
N ASP A 212 -19.14 4.71 11.16
CA ASP A 212 -20.09 5.70 10.67
C ASP A 212 -20.43 6.71 11.78
N VAL A 213 -19.96 7.94 11.59
CA VAL A 213 -20.31 9.09 12.42
C VAL A 213 -21.17 10.03 11.58
N PRO A 214 -22.43 10.27 11.97
CA PRO A 214 -23.29 11.23 11.28
C PRO A 214 -22.70 12.64 11.32
N LEU A 215 -22.77 13.37 10.20
CA LEU A 215 -22.23 14.73 10.12
C LEU A 215 -22.97 15.71 11.04
N GLU A 216 -24.22 15.39 11.41
CA GLU A 216 -25.01 16.14 12.38
C GLU A 216 -24.39 16.08 13.78
N ALA A 217 -23.84 14.92 14.16
CA ALA A 217 -23.16 14.74 15.44
C ALA A 217 -21.87 15.55 15.49
N LEU A 218 -21.07 15.50 14.41
CA LEU A 218 -19.88 16.34 14.23
C LEU A 218 -20.23 17.83 14.35
N CYS A 219 -21.31 18.28 13.71
CA CYS A 219 -21.76 19.67 13.82
C CYS A 219 -22.17 20.04 15.25
N ALA A 220 -22.76 19.12 16.01
CA ALA A 220 -23.11 19.35 17.42
C ALA A 220 -21.86 19.53 18.28
N GLU A 221 -20.85 18.66 18.11
CA GLU A 221 -19.57 18.72 18.82
C GLU A 221 -18.81 20.02 18.53
N VAL A 222 -18.80 20.47 17.27
CA VAL A 222 -18.19 21.75 16.88
C VAL A 222 -18.88 22.92 17.59
N ARG A 223 -20.23 22.96 17.60
CA ARG A 223 -20.97 24.03 18.29
C ARG A 223 -20.71 24.03 19.80
N GLU A 224 -20.68 22.86 20.43
CA GLU A 224 -20.38 22.74 21.86
C GLU A 224 -18.94 23.16 22.17
N GLY A 225 -17.97 22.74 21.38
CA GLY A 225 -16.58 23.15 21.54
C GLY A 225 -16.41 24.67 21.37
N ARG A 226 -17.13 25.30 20.42
CA ARG A 226 -17.11 26.76 20.24
C ARG A 226 -17.70 27.48 21.46
N ALA A 227 -18.79 26.97 22.02
CA ALA A 227 -19.37 27.51 23.25
C ALA A 227 -18.40 27.42 24.45
N ARG A 228 -17.50 26.43 24.45
CA ARG A 228 -16.41 26.27 25.44
C ARG A 228 -15.15 27.07 25.13
N GLY A 229 -15.17 27.93 24.11
CA GLY A 229 -14.06 28.82 23.76
C GLY A 229 -13.03 28.22 22.81
N LYS A 230 -13.28 27.05 22.21
CA LYS A 230 -12.40 26.50 21.19
C LYS A 230 -12.48 27.34 19.92
N ALA A 231 -11.32 27.77 19.42
CA ALA A 231 -11.25 28.70 18.30
C ALA A 231 -11.07 28.01 16.94
N SER A 232 -10.38 26.87 16.88
CA SER A 232 -10.04 26.16 15.65
C SER A 232 -10.28 24.65 15.74
N TRP A 233 -10.50 24.02 14.59
CA TRP A 233 -10.66 22.57 14.44
C TRP A 233 -9.90 22.06 13.23
N ILE A 234 -9.36 20.86 13.36
CA ILE A 234 -8.82 20.05 12.29
C ILE A 234 -9.58 18.72 12.31
N ILE A 235 -10.29 18.46 11.21
CA ILE A 235 -11.08 17.27 11.00
C ILE A 235 -10.38 16.47 9.91
N VAL A 236 -9.96 15.25 10.22
CA VAL A 236 -9.35 14.36 9.23
C VAL A 236 -10.43 13.47 8.61
N VAL A 237 -10.46 13.35 7.29
CA VAL A 237 -11.39 12.46 6.59
C VAL A 237 -10.61 11.47 5.74
N ALA A 238 -10.88 10.18 5.92
CA ALA A 238 -10.41 9.15 5.01
C ALA A 238 -11.20 9.21 3.70
N GLU A 239 -10.54 9.17 2.54
CA GLU A 239 -11.19 9.22 1.21
C GLU A 239 -12.29 8.14 1.03
N GLY A 240 -12.16 7.00 1.72
CA GLY A 240 -13.15 5.93 1.72
C GLY A 240 -14.46 6.24 2.41
N ARG A 241 -14.48 7.25 3.28
CA ARG A 241 -15.68 7.68 4.00
C ARG A 241 -16.44 8.77 3.27
N GLY A 242 -15.76 9.65 2.56
CA GLY A 242 -16.34 10.80 1.87
C GLY A 242 -15.26 11.83 1.53
N THR A 243 -15.64 12.87 0.80
CA THR A 243 -14.71 13.91 0.38
C THR A 243 -14.62 15.05 1.40
N ALA A 244 -13.47 15.75 1.47
CA ALA A 244 -13.35 16.95 2.29
C ALA A 244 -14.37 18.02 1.91
N ALA A 245 -14.73 18.13 0.63
CA ALA A 245 -15.72 19.08 0.14
C ALA A 245 -17.12 18.83 0.72
N GLU A 246 -17.57 17.57 0.73
CA GLU A 246 -18.87 17.18 1.31
C GLU A 246 -18.93 17.47 2.81
N VAL A 247 -17.87 17.09 3.53
CA VAL A 247 -17.78 17.31 4.98
C VAL A 247 -17.73 18.80 5.29
N ALA A 248 -16.93 19.59 4.58
CA ALA A 248 -16.82 21.03 4.79
C ALA A 248 -18.13 21.77 4.49
N ALA A 249 -18.87 21.36 3.44
CA ALA A 249 -20.17 21.91 3.12
C ALA A 249 -21.19 21.63 4.24
N ALA A 250 -21.21 20.39 4.75
CA ALA A 250 -22.08 20.01 5.85
C ALA A 250 -21.76 20.77 7.15
N VAL A 251 -20.47 20.88 7.51
CA VAL A 251 -20.03 21.62 8.70
C VAL A 251 -20.34 23.11 8.57
N THR A 252 -20.11 23.72 7.40
CA THR A 252 -20.43 25.14 7.18
C THR A 252 -21.93 25.40 7.28
N ALA A 253 -22.76 24.55 6.63
CA ALA A 253 -24.21 24.67 6.68
C ALA A 253 -24.76 24.42 8.10
N GLY A 254 -24.20 23.46 8.84
CA GLY A 254 -24.63 23.14 10.19
C GLY A 254 -24.22 24.20 11.21
N THR A 255 -22.99 24.71 11.14
CA THR A 255 -22.40 25.52 12.22
C THR A 255 -22.38 27.01 11.92
N GLY A 256 -22.50 27.42 10.65
CA GLY A 256 -22.31 28.79 10.20
C GLY A 256 -20.83 29.25 10.21
N LEU A 257 -19.90 28.35 10.52
CA LEU A 257 -18.47 28.64 10.59
C LEU A 257 -17.79 28.39 9.25
N GLU A 258 -16.88 29.29 8.88
CA GLU A 258 -16.07 29.16 7.68
C GLU A 258 -15.19 27.91 7.77
N THR A 259 -15.41 26.96 6.84
CA THR A 259 -14.64 25.71 6.79
C THR A 259 -13.78 25.67 5.53
N ARG A 260 -12.49 25.35 5.68
CA ARG A 260 -11.53 25.21 4.60
C ARG A 260 -11.18 23.74 4.38
N ILE A 261 -10.78 23.41 3.16
CA ILE A 261 -10.42 22.04 2.77
C ILE A 261 -8.96 21.96 2.39
N ALA A 262 -8.35 20.82 2.67
CA ALA A 262 -7.06 20.42 2.12
C ALA A 262 -7.17 18.97 1.66
N VAL A 263 -6.93 18.71 0.38
CA VAL A 263 -6.90 17.36 -0.18
C VAL A 263 -5.45 17.03 -0.46
N LEU A 264 -4.86 16.11 0.32
CA LEU A 264 -3.45 15.78 0.18
C LEU A 264 -3.18 14.99 -1.11
N GLY A 265 -4.08 14.06 -1.46
CA GLY A 265 -3.95 13.27 -2.68
C GLY A 265 -2.61 12.54 -2.77
N HIS A 266 -1.89 12.72 -3.88
CA HIS A 266 -0.70 11.94 -4.24
C HIS A 266 0.64 12.58 -3.81
N VAL A 267 0.62 13.54 -2.88
CA VAL A 267 1.83 14.21 -2.36
C VAL A 267 2.71 13.22 -1.58
#